data_AF-A0A8G1X1E2-F1
#
_entry.id   AF-A0A8G1X1E2-F1
#
_cell.length_a   1.000
_cell.length_b   1.000
_cell.length_c   1.000
_cell.angle_alpha   90.00
_cell.angle_beta   90.00
_cell.angle_gamma   90.00
#
_symmetry.space_group_name_H-M   'P 1'
#
loop_
_entity.id
_entity.type
_entity.pdbx_description
1 polymer ?
#
loop_
_entity_poly.entity_id
_entity_poly.type
_entity_poly.pdbx_seq_one_letter_code
_entity_poly.pdbx_strand_id
1 'polypeptide(L)' 'MHWSSLGEFLAMGGYALYVWGSLLMTAFLLGSEQLLLARRRRAILAGPPPVQWREGGDE' A
#
# COMPACT_ATOMS: atom_id res chain seq x y z
N MET A 1 21.96 31.70 9.38
CA MET A 1 20.67 31.14 9.82
C MET A 1 20.88 29.65 10.00
N HIS A 2 21.12 29.23 11.23
CA HIS A 2 21.52 27.88 11.57
C HIS A 2 20.23 27.06 11.74
N TRP A 3 19.90 26.22 10.78
CA TRP A 3 18.76 25.29 10.88
C TRP A 3 19.15 24.22 11.89
N SER A 4 18.91 24.49 13.18
CA SER A 4 19.72 23.88 14.23
C SER A 4 19.22 22.52 14.76
N SER A 5 18.09 21.96 14.29
CA SER A 5 17.86 20.52 14.35
C SER A 5 16.52 20.09 13.71
N LEU A 6 16.51 18.91 13.11
CA LEU A 6 15.30 18.11 12.89
C LEU A 6 14.60 17.78 14.22
N GLY A 7 15.37 17.69 15.30
CA GLY A 7 14.90 17.47 16.67
C GLY A 7 13.91 18.54 17.14
N GLU A 8 14.15 19.83 16.87
CA GLU A 8 13.20 20.90 17.20
C GLU A 8 11.93 20.80 16.35
N PHE A 9 12.00 20.33 15.10
CA PHE A 9 10.83 20.13 14.25
C PHE A 9 9.97 18.94 14.70
N LEU A 10 10.60 17.88 15.24
CA LEU A 10 9.90 16.77 15.89
C LEU A 10 9.36 17.19 17.28
N ALA A 11 10.09 18.06 17.99
CA ALA A 11 9.75 18.54 19.32
C ALA A 11 8.90 19.82 19.33
N MET A 12 8.50 20.34 18.15
CA MET A 12 7.48 21.37 17.98
C MET A 12 6.15 20.79 18.47
N GLY A 13 5.97 20.79 19.79
CA GLY A 13 4.79 20.25 20.47
C GLY A 13 3.49 20.69 19.79
N GLY A 14 2.48 19.82 19.82
CA GLY A 14 1.18 20.05 19.18
C GLY A 14 1.20 19.97 17.64
N TYR A 15 2.07 20.70 16.96
CA TYR A 15 2.11 20.77 15.48
C TYR A 15 2.76 19.57 14.82
N ALA A 16 3.79 19.00 15.45
CA ALA A 16 4.45 17.79 14.95
C ALA A 16 3.46 16.63 14.78
N LEU A 17 2.47 16.48 15.67
CA LEU A 17 1.44 15.44 15.58
C LEU A 17 0.59 15.55 14.31
N TYR A 18 0.25 16.75 13.84
CA TYR A 18 -0.51 16.94 12.61
C TYR A 18 0.32 16.60 11.37
N VAL A 19 1.58 17.04 11.35
CA VAL A 19 2.48 16.79 10.22
C VAL A 19 2.82 15.31 10.12
N TRP A 20 3.29 14.72 11.22
CA TRP A 20 3.65 13.31 11.25
C TRP A 20 2.44 12.41 11.11
N GLY A 21 1.31 12.76 11.73
CA GLY A 21 0.05 12.03 11.61
C GLY A 21 -0.47 12.02 10.17
N SER A 22 -0.52 13.17 9.49
CA SER A 22 -0.97 13.23 8.10
C SER A 22 -0.01 12.51 7.14
N LEU A 23 1.31 12.62 7.36
CA LEU A 23 2.33 11.91 6.59
C LEU A 23 2.19 10.39 6.76
N LEU A 24 2.06 9.91 8.00
CA LEU A 24 1.82 8.50 8.31
C LEU A 24 0.52 8.01 7.71
N MET A 25 -0.56 8.79 7.82
CA MET A 25 -1.86 8.42 7.25
C MET A 25 -1.78 8.30 5.73
N THR A 26 -1.11 9.23 5.06
CA THR A 26 -0.90 9.18 3.61
C THR A 26 -0.06 7.96 3.21
N ALA A 27 1.06 7.72 3.90
CA ALA A 27 1.91 6.56 3.66
C ALA A 27 1.17 5.24 3.92
N PHE A 28 0.30 5.21 4.94
CA PHE A 28 -0.53 4.07 5.26
C PHE A 28 -1.55 3.78 4.16
N LEU A 29 -2.27 4.80 3.68
CA LEU A 29 -3.22 4.65 2.57
C LEU A 29 -2.51 4.10 1.32
N LEU A 30 -1.41 4.73 0.90
CA LEU A 30 -0.63 4.29 -0.26
C LEU A 30 -0.07 2.88 -0.08
N GLY A 31 0.47 2.57 1.10
CA GLY A 31 0.97 1.24 1.43
C GLY A 31 -0.12 0.17 1.40
N SER A 32 -1.32 0.51 1.88
CA SER A 32 -2.47 -0.41 1.87
C SER A 32 -2.97 -0.70 0.46
N GLU A 33 -3.10 0.33 -0.38
CA GLU A 33 -3.42 0.20 -1.80
C GLU A 33 -2.37 -0.66 -2.50
N GLN A 34 -1.09 -0.40 -2.26
CA GLN A 34 -0.02 -1.13 -2.90
C GLN A 34 0.01 -2.60 -2.48
N LEU A 35 -0.29 -2.90 -1.20
CA LEU A 35 -0.43 -4.26 -0.69
C LEU A 35 -1.63 -4.97 -1.31
N LEU A 36 -2.79 -4.33 -1.37
CA LEU A 36 -3.99 -4.88 -2.01
C LEU A 36 -3.74 -5.19 -3.49
N LEU A 37 -3.09 -4.27 -4.20
CA LEU A 37 -2.73 -4.44 -5.60
C LEU A 37 -1.72 -5.58 -5.79
N ALA A 38 -0.72 -5.69 -4.92
CA ALA A 38 0.23 -6.79 -4.92
C ALA A 38 -0.45 -8.15 -4.67
N ARG A 39 -1.42 -8.21 -3.75
CA ARG A 39 -2.22 -9.42 -3.49
C ARG A 39 -3.05 -9.82 -4.70
N ARG A 40 -3.69 -8.85 -5.38
CA ARG A 40 -4.42 -9.10 -6.64
C ARG A 40 -3.49 -9.60 -7.74
N ARG A 41 -2.29 -9.00 -7.89
CA ARG A 41 -1.28 -9.47 -8.84
C ARG A 41 -0.88 -10.93 -8.58
N ARG A 42 -0.66 -11.31 -7.32
CA ARG A 42 -0.36 -12.70 -6.94
C ARG A 42 -1.49 -13.65 -7.29
N ALA A 43 -2.76 -13.25 -7.08
CA ALA A 43 -3.91 -14.07 -7.44
C ALA A 43 -4.02 -14.31 -8.96
N ILE A 44 -3.70 -13.31 -9.77
CA ILE A 44 -3.68 -13.45 -11.24
C ILE A 44 -2.49 -14.31 -11.69
N LEU A 45 -1.31 -14.10 -11.10
CA LEU A 45 -0.09 -14.86 -11.41
C LEU A 45 -0.14 -16.32 -10.93
N ALA A 46 -0.93 -16.62 -9.89
CA ALA A 46 -1.21 -17.98 -9.47
C ALA A 46 -1.91 -18.81 -10.57
N GLY A 47 -2.39 -18.12 -11.61
CA GLY A 47 -2.98 -18.72 -12.80
C GLY A 47 -4.43 -19.10 -12.55
N PRO A 48 -5.38 -18.74 -13.44
CA PRO A 48 -6.66 -19.43 -13.44
C PRO A 48 -6.37 -20.94 -13.60
N PRO A 49 -7.09 -21.82 -12.89
CA PRO A 49 -6.95 -23.26 -13.11
C PRO A 49 -7.09 -23.53 -14.62
N PRO A 50 -6.34 -24.50 -15.18
CA PRO A 50 -6.34 -24.75 -16.61
C PRO A 50 -7.77 -24.81 -17.09
N VAL A 51 -8.11 -23.93 -18.06
CA VAL A 51 -9.45 -23.86 -18.62
C VAL A 51 -9.75 -25.23 -19.22
N GLN A 52 -10.57 -26.00 -18.50
CA GLN A 52 -11.02 -27.30 -18.94
C GLN A 52 -12.10 -27.00 -19.97
N TRP A 53 -11.68 -26.75 -21.21
CA TRP A 53 -12.61 -26.81 -22.32
C TRP A 53 -13.28 -28.17 -22.22
N ARG A 54 -14.58 -28.17 -21.92
CA ARG A 54 -15.39 -29.38 -21.85
C ARG A 54 -15.48 -29.92 -23.28
N GLU A 55 -14.48 -30.71 -23.65
CA GLU A 55 -14.53 -31.65 -24.75
C GLU A 55 -15.45 -32.78 -24.28
N GLY A 56 -16.68 -32.80 -24.80
CA GLY A 56 -17.64 -33.84 -24.42
C GLY A 56 -19.07 -33.35 -24.50
N GLY A 57 -19.58 -33.28 -25.72
CA GLY A 57 -20.99 -33.01 -25.98
C GLY A 57 -21.43 -33.28 -27.42
N ASP A 58 -20.74 -34.17 -28.13
CA ASP A 58 -21.12 -34.59 -29.48
C ASP A 58 -21.25 -36.13 -29.53
N GLU A 59 -22.22 -36.69 -28.80
CA GLU A 59 -22.78 -38.04 -29.04
C GLU A 59 -24.29 -38.06 -28.77
#